data_AF-A0A7J4SI63-F1
#
_entry.id   AF-A0A7J4SI63-F1
#
_cell.length_a   1.000
_cell.length_b   1.000
_cell.length_c   1.000
_cell.angle_alpha   90.00
_cell.angle_beta   90.00
_cell.angle_gamma   90.00
#
_symmetry.space_group_name_H-M   'P 1'
#
loop_
_entity.id
_entity.type
_entity.pdbx_description
1 polymer ?
#
loop_
_entity_poly.entity_id
_entity_poly.type
_entity_poly.pdbx_seq_one_letter_code
_entity_poly.pdbx_strand_id
1 'polypeptide(L)'
;MWRQWFIQGPFDTAVSGFGGIRFAGKLRPSQSAASSIIRRELESGNRRLHIVAPPGSGKTILGLYVWSDMIRMPTLVLSPNSAIQAQWAARTSLFDLDGKDHLVSTDPKAPGLLNSLTYQSLTLPIRGNETLDEAAITLWAERLVFGGEVANLEVAAIWQNDLKERNPDYFKDRMSFYRKLAREGIENEGDPLWSLHPSSRENIDLLKQTGIGLVILDECHHLLHHWGTTVRKILTELGDPIVLGLTATPPSTNDPKVAENYLDILGELDYQV
;
A
#
# COMPACT_ATOMS: atom_id res chain seq x y z
N MET A 1 26.85 30.03 13.72
CA MET A 1 25.87 30.06 14.82
C MET A 1 24.46 30.06 14.21
N TRP A 2 24.08 28.96 13.54
CA TRP A 2 22.81 28.81 12.82
C TRP A 2 22.23 27.43 13.18
N ARG A 3 21.73 27.31 14.41
CA ARG A 3 21.01 26.14 14.94
C ARG A 3 20.05 26.67 16.00
N GLN A 4 18.86 27.05 15.58
CA GLN A 4 17.65 27.24 16.40
C GLN A 4 16.59 27.75 15.42
N TRP A 5 15.32 27.42 15.64
CA TRP A 5 14.19 27.58 14.71
C TRP A 5 13.99 26.45 13.69
N PHE A 6 14.01 25.20 14.15
CA PHE A 6 13.07 24.21 13.59
C PHE A 6 11.75 24.37 14.35
N ILE A 7 10.72 24.75 13.62
CA ILE A 7 9.33 24.81 14.07
C ILE A 7 8.94 23.38 14.47
N GLN A 8 8.56 23.18 15.74
CA GLN A 8 7.95 21.94 16.20
C GLN A 8 6.55 21.82 15.58
N GLY A 9 6.47 21.16 14.43
CA GLY A 9 5.21 20.68 13.86
C GLY A 9 4.78 19.36 14.52
N PRO A 10 3.53 18.91 14.32
CA PRO A 10 2.94 17.74 14.96
C PRO A 10 3.56 16.37 14.57
N PHE A 11 4.69 16.37 13.84
CA PHE A 11 5.36 15.18 13.29
C PHE A 11 6.69 14.85 14.00
N ASP A 12 6.98 15.46 15.16
CA ASP A 12 8.28 15.36 15.84
C ASP A 12 8.51 14.04 16.62
N THR A 13 7.67 13.01 16.42
CA THR A 13 8.06 11.64 16.75
C THR A 13 8.88 11.08 15.59
N ALA A 14 10.16 11.44 15.55
CA ALA A 14 11.13 10.70 14.76
C ALA A 14 10.99 9.21 15.12
N VAL A 15 10.49 8.40 14.18
CA VAL A 15 10.49 6.95 14.34
C VAL A 15 11.94 6.55 14.59
N SER A 16 12.23 6.05 15.79
CA SER A 16 13.56 5.61 16.18
C SER A 16 14.01 4.52 15.21
N GLY A 17 14.78 4.89 14.19
CA GLY A 17 15.17 3.97 13.11
C GLY A 17 15.31 4.59 11.71
N PHE A 18 14.63 5.71 11.41
CA PHE A 18 14.69 6.31 10.05
C PHE A 18 16.10 6.82 9.68
N GLY A 19 16.86 7.31 10.68
CA GLY A 19 18.25 7.73 10.49
C GLY A 19 18.42 9.01 9.67
N GLY A 20 19.63 9.23 9.16
CA GLY A 20 20.04 10.42 8.41
C GLY A 20 19.61 10.48 6.94
N ILE A 21 18.64 9.65 6.52
CA ILE A 21 18.23 9.56 5.11
C ILE A 21 17.80 10.93 4.59
N ARG A 22 18.37 11.36 3.45
CA ARG A 22 18.10 12.66 2.83
C ARG A 22 18.50 12.71 1.37
N PHE A 23 17.94 13.66 0.63
CA PHE A 23 18.36 13.91 -0.74
C PHE A 23 19.76 14.52 -0.81
N ALA A 24 20.63 13.94 -1.65
CA ALA A 24 22.01 14.42 -1.82
C ALA A 24 22.15 15.50 -2.92
N GLY A 25 21.10 15.70 -3.73
CA GLY A 25 21.10 16.59 -4.88
C GLY A 25 20.43 17.96 -4.63
N LYS A 26 20.19 18.68 -5.72
CA LYS A 26 19.42 19.93 -5.74
C LYS A 26 18.14 19.74 -6.55
N LEU A 27 17.00 20.12 -5.97
CA LEU A 27 15.71 20.10 -6.67
C LEU A 27 15.71 21.09 -7.84
N ARG A 28 15.09 20.67 -8.95
CA ARG A 28 14.79 21.55 -10.08
C ARG A 28 13.74 22.58 -9.68
N PRO A 29 13.64 23.75 -10.34
CA PRO A 29 12.67 24.79 -9.99
C PRO A 29 11.22 24.27 -9.88
N SER A 30 10.79 23.42 -10.81
CA SER A 30 9.45 22.81 -10.78
C SER A 30 9.25 21.89 -9.56
N GLN A 31 10.27 21.12 -9.20
CA GLN A 31 10.23 20.25 -8.02
C GLN A 31 10.23 21.07 -6.73
N SER A 32 11.01 22.15 -6.67
CA SER A 32 11.00 23.07 -5.53
C SER A 32 9.64 23.73 -5.34
N ALA A 33 9.00 24.18 -6.43
CA ALA A 33 7.66 24.75 -6.39
C ALA A 33 6.62 23.75 -5.85
N ALA A 34 6.58 22.53 -6.41
CA ALA A 34 5.70 21.46 -5.93
C ALA A 34 5.97 21.12 -4.46
N SER A 35 7.25 21.00 -4.07
CA SER A 35 7.66 20.69 -2.69
C SER A 35 7.23 21.75 -1.67
N SER A 36 7.17 23.02 -2.10
CA SER A 36 6.74 24.13 -1.24
C SER A 36 5.23 24.11 -1.01
N ILE A 37 4.46 23.70 -2.01
CA ILE A 37 3.01 23.50 -1.91
C ILE A 37 2.72 22.32 -1.00
N ILE A 38 3.37 21.17 -1.24
CA ILE A 38 3.24 19.98 -0.41
C ILE A 38 3.53 20.29 1.06
N ARG A 39 4.62 21.03 1.34
CA ARG A 39 4.97 21.43 2.71
C ARG A 39 3.85 22.22 3.38
N ARG A 40 3.30 23.21 2.69
CA ARG A 40 2.23 24.06 3.21
C ARG A 40 0.95 23.27 3.47
N GLU A 41 0.59 22.35 2.59
CA GLU A 41 -0.56 21.46 2.79
C GLU A 41 -0.36 20.52 3.99
N LEU A 42 0.83 19.96 4.15
CA LEU A 42 1.15 19.14 5.33
C LEU A 42 1.09 19.96 6.63
N GLU A 43 1.58 21.21 6.60
CA GLU A 43 1.54 22.13 7.74
C GLU A 43 0.10 22.58 8.09
N SER A 44 -0.81 22.62 7.12
CA SER A 44 -2.24 22.88 7.35
C SER A 44 -2.97 21.65 7.92
N GLY A 45 -2.30 20.49 8.01
CA GLY A 45 -2.86 19.23 8.47
C GLY A 45 -3.48 18.38 7.36
N ASN A 46 -3.35 18.79 6.10
CA ASN A 46 -3.83 18.00 4.97
C ASN A 46 -2.99 16.70 4.84
N ARG A 47 -3.69 15.57 4.65
CA ARG A 47 -3.11 14.23 4.53
C ARG A 47 -3.28 13.63 3.14
N ARG A 48 -3.88 14.37 2.20
CA ARG A 48 -4.24 13.94 0.87
C ARG A 48 -3.65 14.96 -0.10
N LEU A 49 -2.60 14.55 -0.80
CA LEU A 49 -1.80 15.41 -1.66
C LEU A 49 -1.90 14.90 -3.10
N HIS A 50 -2.42 15.69 -4.02
CA HIS A 50 -2.61 15.32 -5.41
C HIS A 50 -1.82 16.25 -6.34
N ILE A 51 -0.80 15.69 -7.00
CA ILE A 51 0.11 16.43 -7.86
C ILE A 51 0.05 15.90 -9.30
N VAL A 52 -0.35 16.77 -10.22
CA VAL A 52 -0.29 16.53 -11.67
C VAL A 52 0.93 17.25 -12.22
N ALA A 53 1.90 16.48 -12.75
CA ALA A 53 3.11 17.02 -13.33
C ALA A 53 3.49 16.28 -14.63
N PRO A 54 3.83 16.99 -15.73
CA PRO A 54 4.13 16.39 -17.03
C PRO A 54 5.17 15.26 -16.98
N PRO A 55 5.18 14.34 -17.96
CA PRO A 55 6.26 13.36 -18.09
C PRO A 55 7.64 14.04 -18.09
N GLY A 56 8.63 13.45 -17.43
CA GLY A 56 9.99 14.01 -17.34
C GLY A 56 10.17 15.17 -16.34
N SER A 57 9.11 15.65 -15.67
CA SER A 57 9.17 16.66 -14.60
C SER A 57 9.91 16.21 -13.33
N GLY A 58 10.17 14.90 -13.21
CA GLY A 58 10.90 14.31 -12.10
C GLY A 58 10.04 13.97 -10.88
N LYS A 59 8.80 13.49 -11.11
CA LYS A 59 7.85 13.01 -10.08
C LYS A 59 8.48 12.02 -9.10
N THR A 60 9.30 11.09 -9.59
CA THR A 60 10.02 10.12 -8.74
C THR A 60 10.94 10.81 -7.72
N ILE A 61 11.70 11.83 -8.15
CA ILE A 61 12.56 12.59 -7.23
C ILE A 61 11.73 13.37 -6.23
N LEU A 62 10.63 14.00 -6.69
CA LEU A 62 9.73 14.73 -5.81
C LEU A 62 9.14 13.81 -4.73
N GLY A 63 8.61 12.64 -5.10
CA GLY A 63 8.04 11.69 -4.15
C GLY A 63 9.08 11.16 -3.15
N LEU A 64 10.27 10.77 -3.63
CA LEU A 64 11.35 10.34 -2.74
C LEU A 64 11.85 11.47 -1.82
N TYR A 65 11.86 12.71 -2.31
CA TYR A 65 12.20 13.89 -1.49
C TYR A 65 11.15 14.15 -0.40
N VAL A 66 9.86 14.01 -0.71
CA VAL A 66 8.78 14.08 0.28
C VAL A 66 8.97 12.98 1.34
N TRP A 67 9.33 11.77 0.94
CA TRP A 67 9.64 10.68 1.87
C TRP A 67 10.85 10.98 2.78
N SER A 68 12.01 11.31 2.20
CA SER A 68 13.27 11.41 2.96
C SER A 68 13.42 12.71 3.76
N ASP A 69 12.92 13.83 3.23
CA ASP A 69 13.20 15.17 3.76
C ASP A 69 11.99 15.83 4.42
N MET A 70 10.76 15.32 4.19
CA MET A 70 9.54 15.88 4.80
C MET A 70 8.88 14.92 5.77
N ILE A 71 8.46 13.73 5.30
CA ILE A 71 7.63 12.82 6.10
C ILE A 71 8.46 11.96 7.06
N ARG A 72 9.57 11.40 6.58
CA ARG A 72 10.54 10.65 7.40
C ARG A 72 9.95 9.45 8.16
N MET A 73 9.04 8.73 7.50
CA MET A 73 8.39 7.51 8.01
C MET A 73 8.49 6.37 6.98
N PRO A 74 8.30 5.11 7.39
CA PRO A 74 8.14 3.99 6.47
C PRO A 74 7.10 4.30 5.39
N THR A 75 7.46 4.06 4.13
CA THR A 75 6.67 4.50 2.98
C THR A 75 6.38 3.34 2.05
N LEU A 76 5.16 3.31 1.53
CA LEU A 76 4.74 2.42 0.46
C LEU A 76 4.62 3.22 -0.84
N VAL A 77 5.28 2.79 -1.91
CA VAL A 77 5.07 3.30 -3.26
C VAL A 77 4.31 2.23 -4.04
N LEU A 78 3.18 2.60 -4.64
CA LEU A 78 2.42 1.73 -5.55
C LEU A 78 2.59 2.20 -6.98
N SER A 79 3.11 1.30 -7.82
CA SER A 79 3.34 1.51 -9.25
C SER A 79 2.49 0.56 -10.11
N PRO A 80 2.16 0.92 -11.36
CA PRO A 80 1.31 0.08 -12.21
C PRO A 80 2.00 -1.21 -12.69
N ASN A 81 3.34 -1.27 -12.70
CA ASN A 81 4.08 -2.46 -13.12
C ASN A 81 5.47 -2.55 -12.45
N SER A 82 6.11 -3.72 -12.60
CA SER A 82 7.40 -4.03 -11.99
C SER A 82 8.57 -3.21 -12.55
N ALA A 83 8.48 -2.72 -13.79
CA ALA A 83 9.52 -1.86 -14.35
C ALA A 83 9.55 -0.50 -13.64
N ILE A 84 8.39 0.10 -13.38
CA ILE A 84 8.28 1.37 -12.65
C ILE A 84 8.63 1.16 -11.16
N GLN A 85 8.16 0.06 -10.57
CA GLN A 85 8.54 -0.36 -9.21
C GLN A 85 10.06 -0.38 -9.03
N ALA A 86 10.78 -1.04 -9.94
CA ALA A 86 12.24 -1.12 -9.91
C ALA A 86 12.89 0.27 -10.09
N GLN A 87 12.32 1.14 -10.92
CA GLN A 87 12.82 2.49 -11.11
C GLN A 87 12.72 3.34 -9.84
N TRP A 88 11.64 3.24 -9.09
CA TRP A 88 11.50 3.94 -7.80
C TRP A 88 12.58 3.51 -6.81
N ALA A 89 12.76 2.20 -6.64
CA ALA A 89 13.80 1.66 -5.76
C ALA A 89 15.20 2.08 -6.21
N ALA A 90 15.53 1.93 -7.50
CA ALA A 90 16.85 2.31 -8.03
C ALA A 90 17.14 3.81 -7.92
N ARG A 91 16.10 4.67 -7.94
CA ARG A 91 16.28 6.12 -7.86
C ARG A 91 16.74 6.60 -6.48
N THR A 92 16.61 5.77 -5.44
CA THR A 92 17.16 6.05 -4.11
C THR A 92 18.68 6.22 -4.11
N SER A 93 19.39 5.76 -5.14
CA SER A 93 20.83 6.02 -5.36
C SER A 93 21.22 7.51 -5.40
N LEU A 94 20.25 8.42 -5.59
CA LEU A 94 20.46 9.87 -5.53
C LEU A 94 20.30 10.46 -4.12
N PHE A 95 20.05 9.61 -3.14
CA PHE A 95 19.84 9.94 -1.75
C PHE A 95 20.97 9.33 -0.91
N ASP A 96 21.32 10.00 0.17
CA ASP A 96 22.15 9.42 1.21
C ASP A 96 21.22 8.57 2.08
N LEU A 97 21.38 7.24 2.03
CA LEU A 97 20.55 6.29 2.76
C LEU A 97 21.07 5.98 4.17
N ASP A 98 22.16 6.62 4.63
CA ASP A 98 22.69 6.43 5.99
C ASP A 98 22.92 4.93 6.32
N GLY A 99 23.47 4.19 5.35
CA GLY A 99 23.78 2.75 5.44
C GLY A 99 22.57 1.82 5.42
N LYS A 100 21.38 2.32 5.10
CA LYS A 100 20.10 1.58 5.16
C LYS A 100 19.60 1.12 3.79
N ASP A 101 20.49 0.92 2.83
CA ASP A 101 20.17 0.44 1.48
C ASP A 101 19.33 -0.86 1.50
N HIS A 102 19.60 -1.74 2.47
CA HIS A 102 18.87 -2.99 2.69
C HIS A 102 17.42 -2.80 3.17
N LEU A 103 17.01 -1.58 3.55
CA LEU A 103 15.65 -1.22 3.94
C LEU A 103 14.85 -0.58 2.79
N VAL A 104 15.42 -0.51 1.59
CA VAL A 104 14.69 -0.23 0.35
C VAL A 104 14.28 -1.56 -0.26
N SER A 105 13.00 -1.89 -0.16
CA SER A 105 12.46 -3.19 -0.56
C SER A 105 11.58 -3.08 -1.80
N THR A 106 11.72 -4.08 -2.67
CA THR A 106 10.75 -4.40 -3.74
C THR A 106 10.02 -5.72 -3.49
N ASP A 107 10.28 -6.35 -2.35
CA ASP A 107 9.70 -7.62 -1.93
C ASP A 107 8.63 -7.36 -0.85
N PRO A 108 7.35 -7.63 -1.13
CA PRO A 108 6.29 -7.41 -0.15
C PRO A 108 6.40 -8.32 1.10
N LYS A 109 7.23 -9.37 1.05
CA LYS A 109 7.50 -10.26 2.19
C LYS A 109 8.60 -9.76 3.11
N ALA A 110 9.36 -8.76 2.70
CA ALA A 110 10.40 -8.13 3.51
C ALA A 110 10.27 -6.60 3.48
N PRO A 111 9.24 -6.03 4.14
CA PRO A 111 9.10 -4.58 4.17
C PRO A 111 10.24 -3.86 4.90
N GLY A 112 10.53 -2.63 4.48
CA GLY A 112 11.52 -1.74 5.06
C GLY A 112 11.04 -0.29 5.16
N LEU A 113 11.98 0.67 5.10
CA LEU A 113 11.67 2.10 5.18
C LEU A 113 11.09 2.66 3.88
N LEU A 114 11.44 2.07 2.73
CA LEU A 114 10.81 2.35 1.45
C LEU A 114 10.40 1.03 0.80
N ASN A 115 9.12 0.86 0.55
CA ASN A 115 8.52 -0.34 -0.03
C ASN A 115 7.99 0.02 -1.41
N SER A 116 8.77 -0.25 -2.46
CA SER A 116 8.30 -0.03 -3.83
C SER A 116 7.62 -1.28 -4.32
N LEU A 117 6.29 -1.26 -4.46
CA LEU A 117 5.45 -2.39 -4.83
C LEU A 117 4.57 -2.07 -6.04
N THR A 118 4.00 -3.10 -6.68
CA THR A 118 2.98 -2.90 -7.70
C THR A 118 1.59 -2.88 -7.08
N TYR A 119 0.63 -2.18 -7.68
CA TYR A 119 -0.78 -2.30 -7.25
C TYR A 119 -1.22 -3.76 -7.19
N GLN A 120 -0.91 -4.53 -8.23
CA GLN A 120 -1.25 -5.96 -8.31
C GLN A 120 -0.72 -6.79 -7.12
N SER A 121 0.43 -6.46 -6.55
CA SER A 121 0.97 -7.20 -5.40
C SER A 121 0.08 -7.14 -4.15
N LEU A 122 -0.72 -6.08 -4.02
CA LEU A 122 -1.65 -5.87 -2.91
C LEU A 122 -3.12 -6.04 -3.31
N THR A 123 -3.42 -6.09 -4.61
CA THR A 123 -4.80 -6.14 -5.12
C THR A 123 -5.05 -7.36 -6.01
N LEU A 124 -4.25 -8.42 -5.90
CA LEU A 124 -4.47 -9.62 -6.70
C LEU A 124 -5.79 -10.26 -6.25
N PRO A 125 -6.81 -10.36 -7.11
CA PRO A 125 -8.04 -11.03 -6.73
C PRO A 125 -7.82 -12.54 -6.66
N ILE A 126 -8.64 -13.22 -5.86
CA ILE A 126 -8.88 -14.66 -5.99
C ILE A 126 -9.32 -14.90 -7.44
N ARG A 127 -8.58 -15.72 -8.20
CA ARG A 127 -8.92 -15.96 -9.61
C ARG A 127 -10.18 -16.82 -9.66
N GLY A 128 -11.05 -16.62 -10.65
CA GLY A 128 -12.25 -17.45 -10.84
C GLY A 128 -12.00 -18.95 -11.11
N ASN A 129 -10.73 -19.35 -11.27
CA ASN A 129 -10.30 -20.76 -11.34
C ASN A 129 -9.79 -21.32 -10.00
N GLU A 130 -9.56 -20.48 -8.98
CA GLU A 130 -9.50 -20.98 -7.61
C GLU A 130 -10.92 -21.34 -7.23
N THR A 131 -11.17 -22.64 -7.11
CA THR A 131 -12.51 -23.13 -6.84
C THR A 131 -13.05 -22.51 -5.55
N LEU A 132 -14.37 -22.32 -5.41
CA LEU A 132 -15.01 -21.96 -4.13
C LEU A 132 -14.50 -22.85 -2.97
N ASP A 133 -14.05 -24.05 -3.31
CA ASP A 133 -13.39 -25.01 -2.42
C ASP A 133 -12.02 -24.53 -1.92
N GLU A 134 -11.18 -23.95 -2.76
CA GLU A 134 -9.87 -23.41 -2.35
C GLU A 134 -10.03 -22.22 -1.39
N ALA A 135 -10.98 -21.33 -1.70
CA ALA A 135 -11.34 -20.23 -0.80
C ALA A 135 -11.85 -20.76 0.55
N ALA A 136 -12.71 -21.79 0.53
CA ALA A 136 -13.24 -22.45 1.73
C ALA A 136 -12.15 -23.17 2.55
N ILE A 137 -11.23 -23.88 1.88
CA ILE A 137 -10.08 -24.56 2.51
C ILE A 137 -9.19 -23.55 3.23
N THR A 138 -8.90 -22.45 2.55
CA THR A 138 -8.03 -21.38 3.08
C THR A 138 -8.69 -20.68 4.28
N LEU A 139 -9.96 -20.29 4.16
CA LEU A 139 -10.78 -19.78 5.25
C LEU A 139 -10.75 -20.66 6.50
N TRP A 140 -10.88 -21.97 6.27
CA TRP A 140 -10.85 -22.94 7.34
C TRP A 140 -9.47 -23.00 7.98
N ALA A 141 -8.41 -23.03 7.16
CA ALA A 141 -7.03 -23.06 7.63
C ALA A 141 -6.70 -21.82 8.48
N GLU A 142 -7.08 -20.63 8.02
CA GLU A 142 -6.92 -19.37 8.74
C GLU A 142 -7.63 -19.40 10.10
N ARG A 143 -8.85 -19.95 10.16
CA ARG A 143 -9.57 -20.11 11.44
C ARG A 143 -8.90 -21.09 12.40
N LEU A 144 -8.33 -22.19 11.90
CA LEU A 144 -7.61 -23.15 12.74
C LEU A 144 -6.37 -22.50 13.36
N VAL A 145 -5.63 -21.71 12.57
CA VAL A 145 -4.46 -20.97 13.05
C VAL A 145 -4.88 -19.90 14.07
N PHE A 146 -5.90 -19.10 13.75
CA PHE A 146 -6.41 -18.08 14.66
C PHE A 146 -6.94 -18.66 15.98
N GLY A 147 -7.58 -19.83 15.92
CA GLY A 147 -8.06 -20.56 17.10
C GLY A 147 -6.96 -21.22 17.92
N GLY A 148 -5.69 -21.17 17.46
CA GLY A 148 -4.57 -21.85 18.09
C GLY A 148 -4.61 -23.37 17.98
N GLU A 149 -5.47 -23.93 17.11
CA GLU A 149 -5.60 -25.37 16.88
C GLU A 149 -4.40 -25.93 16.10
N VAL A 150 -3.79 -25.09 15.25
CA VAL A 150 -2.59 -25.41 14.46
C VAL A 150 -1.63 -24.22 14.41
N ALA A 151 -0.35 -24.47 14.21
CA ALA A 151 0.70 -23.45 14.33
C ALA A 151 0.76 -22.47 13.14
N ASN A 152 0.46 -22.93 11.93
CA ASN A 152 0.52 -22.12 10.70
C ASN A 152 -0.32 -22.78 9.58
N LEU A 153 -0.40 -22.10 8.43
CA LEU A 153 -1.20 -22.56 7.28
C LEU A 153 -0.69 -23.86 6.65
N GLU A 154 0.62 -24.14 6.69
CA GLU A 154 1.18 -25.40 6.18
C GLU A 154 0.70 -26.59 7.04
N VAL A 155 0.75 -26.45 8.36
CA VAL A 155 0.25 -27.45 9.31
C VAL A 155 -1.27 -27.61 9.16
N ALA A 156 -1.99 -26.51 8.95
CA ALA A 156 -3.43 -26.55 8.69
C ALA A 156 -3.77 -27.37 7.43
N ALA A 157 -3.02 -27.18 6.34
CA ALA A 157 -3.23 -27.92 5.10
C ALA A 157 -2.96 -29.43 5.24
N ILE A 158 -1.89 -29.80 5.97
CA ILE A 158 -1.60 -31.21 6.30
C ILE A 158 -2.75 -31.81 7.12
N TRP A 159 -3.21 -31.09 8.14
CA TRP A 159 -4.30 -31.54 9.01
C TRP A 159 -5.61 -31.72 8.24
N GLN A 160 -5.96 -30.78 7.34
CA GLN A 160 -7.16 -30.88 6.52
C GLN A 160 -7.10 -32.06 5.54
N ASN A 161 -5.93 -32.36 4.97
CA ASN A 161 -5.75 -33.53 4.10
C ASN A 161 -5.87 -34.84 4.88
N ASP A 162 -5.23 -34.97 6.05
CA ASP A 162 -5.37 -36.15 6.91
C ASP A 162 -6.83 -36.33 7.37
N LEU A 163 -7.52 -35.23 7.70
CA LEU A 163 -8.93 -35.26 8.07
C LEU A 163 -9.83 -35.71 6.90
N LYS A 164 -9.53 -35.29 5.67
CA LYS A 164 -10.26 -35.70 4.46
C LYS A 164 -10.19 -37.21 4.24
N GLU A 165 -9.04 -37.83 4.56
CA GLU A 165 -8.86 -39.29 4.45
C GLU A 165 -9.49 -40.05 5.62
N ARG A 166 -9.31 -39.57 6.85
CA ARG A 166 -9.77 -40.28 8.06
C ARG A 166 -11.24 -40.08 8.39
N ASN A 167 -11.80 -38.91 8.06
CA ASN A 167 -13.20 -38.57 8.34
C ASN A 167 -13.81 -37.71 7.21
N PRO A 168 -14.09 -38.34 6.05
CA PRO A 168 -14.56 -37.63 4.86
C PRO A 168 -15.91 -36.94 5.05
N ASP A 169 -16.81 -37.50 5.87
CA ASP A 169 -18.12 -36.90 6.13
C ASP A 169 -18.01 -35.62 6.94
N TYR A 170 -17.19 -35.61 8.00
CA TYR A 170 -16.92 -34.40 8.78
C TYR A 170 -16.18 -33.35 7.94
N PHE A 171 -15.21 -33.77 7.12
CA PHE A 171 -14.54 -32.88 6.18
C PHE A 171 -15.53 -32.22 5.22
N LYS A 172 -16.47 -32.99 4.65
CA LYS A 172 -17.49 -32.50 3.72
C LYS A 172 -18.45 -31.50 4.40
N ASP A 173 -18.87 -31.77 5.64
CA ASP A 173 -19.72 -30.87 6.42
C ASP A 173 -19.02 -29.52 6.70
N ARG A 174 -17.79 -29.57 7.20
CA ARG A 174 -16.96 -28.37 7.42
C ARG A 174 -16.74 -27.61 6.12
N MET A 175 -16.41 -28.29 5.03
CA MET A 175 -16.27 -27.67 3.70
C MET A 175 -17.57 -27.00 3.24
N SER A 176 -18.74 -27.58 3.52
CA SER A 176 -20.02 -26.95 3.19
C SER A 176 -20.24 -25.64 3.97
N PHE A 177 -19.89 -25.63 5.26
CA PHE A 177 -19.93 -24.42 6.09
C PHE A 177 -18.98 -23.33 5.56
N TYR A 178 -17.73 -23.67 5.26
CA TYR A 178 -16.76 -22.69 4.78
C TYR A 178 -16.98 -22.26 3.33
N ARG A 179 -17.57 -23.09 2.46
CA ARG A 179 -18.05 -22.66 1.13
C ARG A 179 -19.16 -21.63 1.25
N LYS A 180 -20.07 -21.81 2.21
CA LYS A 180 -21.13 -20.83 2.49
C LYS A 180 -20.53 -19.51 2.96
N LEU A 181 -19.58 -19.53 3.89
CA LEU A 181 -18.86 -18.33 4.32
C LEU A 181 -18.03 -17.68 3.20
N ALA A 182 -17.35 -18.47 2.37
CA ALA A 182 -16.61 -17.98 1.22
C ALA A 182 -17.53 -17.28 0.23
N ARG A 183 -18.72 -17.86 -0.02
CA ARG A 183 -19.75 -17.28 -0.88
C ARG A 183 -20.35 -16.02 -0.26
N GLU A 184 -20.68 -16.03 1.03
CA GLU A 184 -21.20 -14.86 1.75
C GLU A 184 -20.17 -13.72 1.80
N GLY A 185 -18.88 -14.01 1.87
CA GLY A 185 -17.84 -12.98 1.76
C GLY A 185 -17.65 -12.42 0.34
N ILE A 186 -18.05 -13.18 -0.70
CA ILE A 186 -18.11 -12.71 -2.09
C ILE A 186 -19.42 -11.92 -2.35
N GLU A 187 -20.52 -12.31 -1.72
CA GLU A 187 -21.85 -11.70 -1.88
C GLU A 187 -22.06 -10.47 -0.98
N ASN A 188 -21.38 -10.36 0.17
CA ASN A 188 -21.35 -9.14 0.97
C ASN A 188 -20.43 -8.12 0.31
N GLU A 189 -21.00 -7.14 -0.41
CA GLU A 189 -20.36 -5.95 -0.99
C GLU A 189 -19.49 -5.09 -0.02
N GLY A 190 -19.23 -5.52 1.22
CA GLY A 190 -18.71 -4.67 2.28
C GLY A 190 -17.19 -4.59 2.42
N ASP A 191 -16.44 -5.67 2.17
CA ASP A 191 -14.99 -5.68 2.36
C ASP A 191 -14.22 -6.17 1.13
N PRO A 192 -13.70 -5.26 0.28
CA PRO A 192 -12.98 -5.65 -0.93
C PRO A 192 -11.71 -6.46 -0.64
N LEU A 193 -11.16 -6.42 0.58
CA LEU A 193 -9.98 -7.22 0.92
C LEU A 193 -10.25 -8.71 1.01
N TRP A 194 -11.50 -9.10 1.30
CA TRP A 194 -11.89 -10.50 1.35
C TRP A 194 -11.72 -11.21 0.00
N SER A 195 -11.96 -10.48 -1.09
CA SER A 195 -11.82 -10.98 -2.46
C SER A 195 -10.38 -11.09 -2.94
N LEU A 196 -9.40 -10.70 -2.11
CA LEU A 196 -7.99 -10.75 -2.45
C LEU A 196 -7.38 -12.11 -2.17
N HIS A 197 -6.45 -12.50 -3.04
CA HIS A 197 -5.63 -13.68 -2.85
C HIS A 197 -4.91 -13.63 -1.48
N PRO A 198 -4.75 -14.76 -0.76
CA PRO A 198 -4.15 -14.78 0.57
C PRO A 198 -2.78 -14.10 0.64
N SER A 199 -1.95 -14.24 -0.40
CA SER A 199 -0.66 -13.57 -0.46
C SER A 199 -0.76 -12.04 -0.41
N SER A 200 -1.78 -11.44 -1.04
CA SER A 200 -2.01 -9.99 -0.99
C SER A 200 -2.47 -9.55 0.40
N ARG A 201 -3.33 -10.34 1.07
CA ARG A 201 -3.75 -10.07 2.45
C ARG A 201 -2.56 -10.12 3.42
N GLU A 202 -1.73 -11.14 3.32
CA GLU A 202 -0.51 -11.27 4.11
C GLU A 202 0.47 -10.10 3.86
N ASN A 203 0.62 -9.66 2.61
CA ASN A 203 1.44 -8.49 2.27
C ASN A 203 0.91 -7.21 2.94
N ILE A 204 -0.41 -7.01 2.96
CA ILE A 204 -1.04 -5.89 3.65
C ILE A 204 -0.75 -5.97 5.16
N ASP A 205 -0.86 -7.15 5.77
CA ASP A 205 -0.59 -7.31 7.21
C ASP A 205 0.87 -7.03 7.58
N LEU A 206 1.84 -7.44 6.75
CA LEU A 206 3.25 -7.11 6.94
C LEU A 206 3.50 -5.60 6.84
N LEU A 207 2.85 -4.93 5.89
CA LEU A 207 2.92 -3.46 5.75
C LEU A 207 2.29 -2.75 6.95
N LYS A 208 1.16 -3.25 7.49
CA LYS A 208 0.54 -2.70 8.71
C LYS A 208 1.50 -2.74 9.90
N GLN A 209 2.18 -3.87 10.09
CA GLN A 209 3.17 -4.04 11.17
C GLN A 209 4.38 -3.11 11.02
N THR A 210 4.68 -2.69 9.79
CA THR A 210 5.80 -1.77 9.49
C THR A 210 5.48 -0.33 9.93
N GLY A 211 4.21 0.02 10.12
CA GLY A 211 3.80 1.39 10.48
C GLY A 211 3.99 2.37 9.31
N ILE A 212 3.42 2.04 8.15
CA ILE A 212 3.46 2.91 6.97
C ILE A 212 2.85 4.28 7.29
N GLY A 213 3.65 5.33 7.16
CA GLY A 213 3.24 6.71 7.41
C GLY A 213 2.93 7.52 6.16
N LEU A 214 3.43 7.08 5.00
CA LEU A 214 3.19 7.68 3.69
C LEU A 214 2.92 6.60 2.64
N VAL A 215 1.92 6.84 1.80
CA VAL A 215 1.65 6.05 0.59
C VAL A 215 1.79 6.97 -0.62
N ILE A 216 2.65 6.60 -1.56
CA ILE A 216 2.82 7.28 -2.84
C ILE A 216 2.11 6.46 -3.90
N LEU A 217 1.11 7.04 -4.56
CA LEU A 217 0.33 6.42 -5.63
C LEU A 217 0.84 6.95 -6.97
N ASP A 218 1.69 6.16 -7.64
CA ASP A 218 2.23 6.51 -8.94
C ASP A 218 1.24 6.15 -10.05
N GLU A 219 1.17 7.00 -11.06
CA GLU A 219 0.13 7.00 -12.10
C GLU A 219 -1.28 6.83 -11.54
N CYS A 220 -1.58 7.62 -10.51
CA CYS A 220 -2.81 7.51 -9.73
C CYS A 220 -4.10 7.70 -10.57
N HIS A 221 -4.03 8.27 -11.78
CA HIS A 221 -5.17 8.34 -12.70
C HIS A 221 -5.77 6.95 -13.05
N HIS A 222 -4.99 5.86 -12.90
CA HIS A 222 -5.49 4.50 -13.07
C HIS A 222 -6.50 4.09 -11.98
N LEU A 223 -6.48 4.73 -10.80
CA LEU A 223 -7.38 4.42 -9.68
C LEU A 223 -8.86 4.67 -10.01
N LEU A 224 -9.15 5.53 -10.99
CA LEU A 224 -10.49 5.73 -11.52
C LEU A 224 -11.06 4.47 -12.17
N HIS A 225 -10.21 3.64 -12.76
CA HIS A 225 -10.66 2.52 -13.59
C HIS A 225 -10.46 1.19 -12.86
N HIS A 226 -9.33 1.06 -12.15
CA HIS A 226 -8.92 -0.17 -11.50
C HIS A 226 -8.33 0.13 -10.12
N TRP A 227 -8.62 -0.72 -9.14
CA TRP A 227 -8.07 -0.68 -7.77
C TRP A 227 -8.60 0.38 -6.80
N GLY A 228 -9.38 1.38 -7.23
CA GLY A 228 -9.83 2.47 -6.35
C GLY A 228 -10.45 2.02 -5.02
N THR A 229 -11.48 1.17 -5.05
CA THR A 229 -12.16 0.70 -3.83
C THR A 229 -11.26 -0.15 -2.95
N THR A 230 -10.48 -1.06 -3.54
CA THR A 230 -9.52 -1.91 -2.84
C THR A 230 -8.41 -1.07 -2.19
N VAL A 231 -7.82 -0.13 -2.92
CA VAL A 231 -6.74 0.75 -2.43
C VAL A 231 -7.26 1.61 -1.28
N ARG A 232 -8.47 2.18 -1.37
CA ARG A 232 -9.09 2.91 -0.26
C ARG A 232 -9.13 2.07 1.01
N LYS A 233 -9.60 0.82 0.90
CA LYS A 233 -9.66 -0.09 2.04
C LYS A 233 -8.27 -0.45 2.57
N ILE A 234 -7.29 -0.66 1.70
CA ILE A 234 -5.88 -0.86 2.10
C ILE A 234 -5.38 0.35 2.90
N LEU A 235 -5.65 1.58 2.46
CA LEU A 235 -5.25 2.79 3.18
C LEU A 235 -5.86 2.85 4.59
N THR A 236 -7.15 2.51 4.73
CA THR A 236 -7.80 2.42 6.04
C THR A 236 -7.13 1.36 6.92
N GLU A 237 -6.83 0.18 6.38
CA GLU A 237 -6.13 -0.87 7.13
C GLU A 237 -4.73 -0.44 7.57
N LEU A 238 -4.03 0.38 6.79
CA LEU A 238 -2.72 0.94 7.13
C LEU A 238 -2.79 2.08 8.16
N GLY A 239 -3.96 2.41 8.71
CA GLY A 239 -4.13 3.48 9.69
C GLY A 239 -4.19 4.88 9.07
N ASP A 240 -4.75 4.98 7.86
CA ASP A 240 -4.96 6.22 7.11
C ASP A 240 -3.69 7.08 6.96
N PRO A 241 -2.62 6.54 6.36
CA PRO A 241 -1.36 7.27 6.15
C PRO A 241 -1.55 8.54 5.33
N ILE A 242 -0.52 9.39 5.28
CA ILE A 242 -0.47 10.49 4.31
C ILE A 242 -0.45 9.88 2.91
N VAL A 243 -1.21 10.43 1.97
CA VAL A 243 -1.26 9.94 0.59
C VAL A 243 -0.72 11.02 -0.33
N LEU A 244 0.22 10.64 -1.20
CA LEU A 244 0.74 11.46 -2.29
C LEU A 244 0.40 10.81 -3.63
N GLY A 245 -0.59 11.34 -4.33
CA GLY A 245 -0.91 10.98 -5.70
C GLY A 245 -0.01 11.72 -6.69
N LEU A 246 0.65 10.96 -7.57
CA LEU A 246 1.51 11.49 -8.61
C LEU A 246 1.01 11.01 -9.97
N THR A 247 0.74 11.92 -10.90
CA THR A 247 0.42 11.54 -12.27
C THR A 247 0.82 12.59 -13.31
N ALA A 248 0.94 12.17 -14.57
CA ALA A 248 1.13 13.07 -15.70
C ALA A 248 -0.17 13.67 -16.24
N THR A 249 -1.30 13.01 -16.02
CA THR A 249 -2.58 13.34 -16.66
C THR A 249 -3.65 13.57 -15.61
N PRO A 250 -4.43 14.65 -15.71
CA PRO A 250 -5.57 14.84 -14.83
C PRO A 250 -6.54 13.65 -14.90
N PRO A 251 -7.17 13.27 -13.78
CA PRO A 251 -8.25 12.31 -13.78
C PRO A 251 -9.46 12.82 -14.59
N SER A 252 -10.11 11.94 -15.34
CA SER A 252 -11.40 12.22 -15.98
C SER A 252 -12.32 11.01 -15.89
N THR A 253 -13.49 11.16 -15.30
CA THR A 253 -14.56 10.15 -15.29
C THR A 253 -15.92 10.83 -15.31
N ASN A 254 -16.91 10.19 -15.92
CA ASN A 254 -18.31 10.64 -15.89
C ASN A 254 -19.14 9.89 -14.83
N ASP A 255 -18.55 8.91 -14.13
CA ASP A 255 -19.21 8.17 -13.05
C ASP A 255 -19.01 8.91 -11.71
N PRO A 256 -20.08 9.43 -11.08
CA PRO A 256 -19.98 10.16 -9.82
C PRO A 256 -19.40 9.35 -8.67
N LYS A 257 -19.69 8.05 -8.57
CA LYS A 257 -19.20 7.19 -7.47
C LYS A 257 -17.70 6.95 -7.58
N VAL A 258 -17.23 6.76 -8.82
CA VAL A 258 -15.80 6.62 -9.11
C VAL A 258 -15.06 7.92 -8.83
N ALA A 259 -15.65 9.07 -9.19
CA ALA A 259 -15.09 10.38 -8.88
C ALA A 259 -15.00 10.63 -7.37
N GLU A 260 -16.05 10.32 -6.62
CA GLU A 260 -16.09 10.44 -5.16
C GLU A 260 -15.01 9.55 -4.50
N ASN A 261 -14.94 8.27 -4.87
CA ASN A 261 -13.92 7.36 -4.33
C ASN A 261 -12.49 7.84 -4.65
N TYR A 262 -12.27 8.44 -5.82
CA TYR A 262 -10.97 8.99 -6.20
C TYR A 262 -10.61 10.23 -5.35
N LEU A 263 -11.56 11.14 -5.14
CA LEU A 263 -11.39 12.32 -4.29
C LEU A 263 -11.17 11.93 -2.82
N ASP A 264 -11.84 10.89 -2.32
CA ASP A 264 -11.60 10.34 -0.97
C ASP A 264 -10.14 9.86 -0.79
N ILE A 265 -9.55 9.28 -1.84
CA ILE A 265 -8.19 8.73 -1.80
C ILE A 265 -7.14 9.83 -1.93
N LEU A 266 -7.37 10.85 -2.76
CA LEU A 266 -6.35 11.80 -3.19
C LEU A 266 -6.58 13.24 -2.77
N GLY A 267 -7.81 13.62 -2.42
CA GLY A 267 -8.20 15.01 -2.20
C GLY A 267 -8.41 15.79 -3.50
N GLU A 268 -8.64 17.08 -3.36
CA GLU A 268 -8.66 18.02 -4.49
C GLU A 268 -7.26 18.15 -5.12
N LEU A 269 -7.19 18.69 -6.35
CA LEU A 269 -5.92 18.87 -7.04
C LEU A 269 -5.10 20.02 -6.41
N ASP A 270 -4.03 19.70 -5.69
CA ASP A 270 -3.20 20.69 -5.00
C ASP A 270 -2.22 21.41 -5.92
N TYR A 271 -1.75 20.73 -6.97
CA TYR A 271 -0.80 21.32 -7.91
C TYR A 271 -0.89 20.72 -9.30
N GLN A 272 -0.88 21.61 -10.30
CA GLN A 272 -0.76 21.29 -11.71
C GLN A 272 0.31 22.16 -12.36
N VAL A 273 1.17 21.54 -13.16
CA VAL A 273 2.15 22.21 -14.03
C VAL A 273 1.69 22.17 -15.48
#